data_AF-A0A6J1FQI9-F1
#
_entry.id   AF-A0A6J1FQI9-F1
#
_cell.length_a   1.000
_cell.length_b   1.000
_cell.length_c   1.000
_cell.angle_alpha   90.00
_cell.angle_beta   90.00
_cell.angle_gamma   90.00
#
_symmetry.space_group_name_H-M   'P 1'
#
loop_
_entity.id
_entity.type
_entity.pdbx_description
1 polymer ?
#
loop_
_entity_poly.entity_id
_entity_poly.type
_entity_poly.pdbx_seq_one_letter_code
_entity_poly.pdbx_strand_id
1 'polypeptide(L)'
;MWGFGGRYYWGRRERVGRVEGIVVAFAWMSSQERHLKRYVDMYSSLGWNSLVCHSEFLNMFFPDKAASLAFEILKVLVEELKIKRCPIVFASFSGGPKACMYKVLQIIEGYHEPRRYSLDDYQVVRDCIAGYIYDSSPVDFTSDLGTRFLLHPTVLKASQPPRIVSWAAHSIASGLDTLFLNRFESHRAEYWQTLYASVSMKAPYLILCSEEDDLAPYQTIFNFAQRLEDLGRDVKLIKWNGSPHGIFCIFQSNIELLSQSC
;
A
#
# COMPACT_ATOMS: atom_id res chain seq x y z
N MET A 1 13.47 4.25 -22.13
CA MET A 1 14.28 4.15 -20.89
C MET A 1 13.39 3.55 -19.81
N TRP A 2 13.70 2.35 -19.33
CA TRP A 2 12.97 1.74 -18.22
C TRP A 2 13.46 2.45 -16.95
N GLY A 3 12.59 3.28 -16.34
CA GLY A 3 12.88 3.87 -15.04
C GLY A 3 13.07 2.75 -14.02
N PHE A 4 14.05 2.88 -13.13
CA PHE A 4 14.41 1.82 -12.17
C PHE A 4 13.74 2.01 -10.80
N GLY A 5 12.73 2.87 -10.71
CA GLY A 5 12.03 3.20 -9.48
C GLY A 5 10.58 3.59 -9.76
N GLY A 6 9.68 3.19 -8.86
CA GLY A 6 8.29 3.65 -8.86
C GLY A 6 8.19 5.18 -8.90
N ARG A 7 7.00 5.67 -9.27
CA ARG A 7 6.72 7.09 -9.45
C ARG A 7 5.55 7.51 -8.60
N TYR A 8 5.43 8.80 -8.37
CA TYR A 8 4.26 9.39 -7.74
C TYR A 8 3.79 10.59 -8.55
N TYR A 9 2.51 10.90 -8.42
CA TYR A 9 1.91 12.07 -9.07
C TYR A 9 0.66 12.49 -8.32
N TRP A 10 0.27 13.75 -8.49
CA TRP A 10 -1.02 14.23 -8.00
C TRP A 10 -2.11 13.80 -8.97
N GLY A 11 -3.01 12.90 -8.54
CA GLY A 11 -4.21 12.55 -9.29
C GLY A 11 -5.23 13.69 -9.29
N ARG A 12 -5.34 14.38 -8.15
CA ARG A 12 -6.00 15.69 -8.03
C ARG A 12 -5.27 16.51 -6.98
N ARG A 13 -4.99 17.79 -7.29
CA ARG A 13 -4.38 18.75 -6.38
C ARG A 13 -5.02 20.12 -6.55
N GLU A 14 -6.09 20.34 -5.81
CA GLU A 14 -6.73 21.65 -5.70
C GLU A 14 -6.01 22.48 -4.64
N ARG A 15 -5.67 23.72 -5.01
CA ARG A 15 -4.99 24.69 -4.12
C ARG A 15 -5.90 25.84 -3.70
N VAL A 16 -7.01 26.03 -4.41
CA VAL A 16 -7.96 27.13 -4.23
C VAL A 16 -9.30 26.50 -3.85
N GLY A 17 -9.83 26.85 -2.67
CA GLY A 17 -11.06 26.26 -2.15
C GLY A 17 -10.86 25.41 -0.89
N ARG A 18 -11.94 24.85 -0.37
CA ARG A 18 -11.93 23.99 0.81
C ARG A 18 -11.56 22.56 0.38
N VAL A 19 -10.32 22.18 0.67
CA VAL A 19 -9.85 20.78 0.57
C VAL A 19 -9.88 20.17 1.96
N GLU A 20 -10.56 19.04 2.09
CA GLU A 20 -10.76 18.33 3.37
C GLU A 20 -9.48 17.60 3.83
N GLY A 21 -8.70 17.07 2.89
CA GLY A 21 -7.44 16.38 3.21
C GLY A 21 -6.75 15.79 1.99
N ILE A 22 -5.79 14.90 2.25
CA ILE A 22 -5.01 14.18 1.23
C ILE A 22 -5.22 12.68 1.41
N VAL A 23 -5.67 12.01 0.35
CA VAL A 23 -5.59 10.55 0.23
C VAL A 23 -4.29 10.19 -0.48
N VAL A 24 -3.44 9.41 0.17
CA VAL A 24 -2.26 8.80 -0.47
C VAL A 24 -2.65 7.42 -0.96
N ALA A 25 -2.76 7.28 -2.28
CA ALA A 25 -3.22 6.07 -2.94
C ALA A 25 -2.02 5.22 -3.38
N PHE A 26 -1.74 4.14 -2.65
CA PHE A 26 -0.70 3.16 -2.96
C PHE A 26 -1.25 2.11 -3.93
N ALA A 27 -1.01 2.34 -5.21
CA ALA A 27 -1.54 1.52 -6.28
C ALA A 27 -0.95 0.10 -6.30
N TRP A 28 -1.70 -0.83 -6.87
CA TRP A 28 -1.26 -2.21 -7.04
C TRP A 28 -0.28 -2.35 -8.20
N MET A 29 0.40 -3.51 -8.25
CA MET A 29 1.47 -3.79 -9.20
C MET A 29 0.96 -3.76 -10.63
N SER A 30 1.75 -3.13 -11.52
CA SER A 30 1.46 -3.02 -12.95
C SER A 30 0.16 -2.27 -13.28
N SER A 31 -0.42 -1.57 -12.31
CA SER A 31 -1.54 -0.67 -12.53
C SER A 31 -1.14 0.52 -13.40
N GLN A 32 -2.10 1.02 -14.17
CA GLN A 32 -1.96 2.22 -14.99
C GLN A 32 -2.83 3.32 -14.39
N GLU A 33 -2.49 4.58 -14.64
CA GLU A 33 -3.18 5.72 -14.02
C GLU A 33 -4.71 5.67 -14.27
N ARG A 34 -5.12 5.19 -15.45
CA ARG A 34 -6.53 4.98 -15.81
C ARG A 34 -7.28 4.04 -14.87
N HIS A 35 -6.60 3.07 -14.25
CA HIS A 35 -7.22 2.15 -13.30
C HIS A 35 -7.51 2.82 -11.96
N LEU A 36 -6.72 3.85 -11.60
CA LEU A 36 -6.87 4.63 -10.37
C LEU A 36 -7.81 5.83 -10.57
N LYS A 37 -8.10 6.21 -11.81
CA LYS A 37 -8.92 7.38 -12.15
C LYS A 37 -10.23 7.41 -11.38
N ARG A 38 -10.98 6.29 -11.34
CA ARG A 38 -12.26 6.27 -10.62
C ARG A 38 -12.07 6.58 -9.14
N TYR A 39 -11.02 6.05 -8.50
CA TYR A 39 -10.76 6.25 -7.07
C TYR A 39 -10.42 7.71 -6.80
N VAL A 40 -9.54 8.28 -7.63
CA VAL A 40 -9.21 9.71 -7.61
C VAL A 40 -10.46 10.56 -7.78
N ASP A 41 -11.30 10.27 -8.78
CA ASP A 41 -12.54 11.01 -9.04
C ASP A 41 -13.52 10.92 -7.85
N MET A 42 -13.61 9.76 -7.20
CA MET A 42 -14.43 9.55 -6.01
C MET A 42 -13.90 10.34 -4.80
N TYR A 43 -12.62 10.25 -4.45
CA TYR A 43 -12.03 11.04 -3.36
C TYR A 43 -12.18 12.54 -3.61
N SER A 44 -11.96 12.93 -4.86
CA SER A 44 -12.20 14.26 -5.40
C SER A 44 -13.65 14.74 -5.18
N SER A 45 -14.64 13.88 -5.43
CA SER A 45 -16.05 14.22 -5.20
C SER A 45 -16.39 14.48 -3.72
N LEU A 46 -15.57 13.94 -2.81
CA LEU A 46 -15.65 14.16 -1.36
C LEU A 46 -14.79 15.34 -0.89
N GLY A 47 -14.16 16.09 -1.80
CA GLY A 47 -13.32 17.26 -1.46
C GLY A 47 -11.88 16.92 -1.05
N TRP A 48 -11.42 15.69 -1.31
CA TRP A 48 -10.06 15.26 -0.98
C TRP A 48 -9.11 15.33 -2.18
N ASN A 49 -7.89 15.81 -1.93
CA ASN A 49 -6.79 15.69 -2.88
C ASN A 49 -6.26 14.24 -2.91
N SER A 50 -5.65 13.84 -4.02
CA SER A 50 -5.12 12.47 -4.17
C SER A 50 -3.67 12.50 -4.63
N LEU A 51 -2.76 12.03 -3.76
CA LEU A 51 -1.37 11.75 -4.11
C LEU A 51 -1.26 10.26 -4.44
N VAL A 52 -1.01 9.94 -5.70
CA VAL A 52 -0.95 8.54 -6.16
C VAL A 52 0.50 8.08 -6.16
N CYS A 53 0.77 6.95 -5.49
CA CYS A 53 2.04 6.23 -5.51
C CYS A 53 1.91 5.00 -6.41
N HIS A 54 2.60 5.02 -7.54
CA HIS A 54 2.74 3.89 -8.47
C HIS A 54 4.08 3.20 -8.24
N SER A 55 4.06 2.19 -7.38
CA SER A 55 5.21 1.30 -7.23
C SER A 55 5.38 0.41 -8.46
N GLU A 56 6.63 0.22 -8.87
CA GLU A 56 6.95 -0.81 -9.86
C GLU A 56 6.99 -2.19 -9.20
N PHE A 57 6.86 -3.24 -10.02
CA PHE A 57 6.89 -4.62 -9.55
C PHE A 57 8.10 -4.94 -8.67
N LEU A 58 9.28 -4.39 -9.02
CA LEU A 58 10.52 -4.64 -8.27
C LEU A 58 10.51 -4.04 -6.85
N ASN A 59 9.72 -3.00 -6.57
CA ASN A 59 9.66 -2.42 -5.22
C ASN A 59 9.20 -3.43 -4.16
N MET A 60 8.44 -4.45 -4.55
CA MET A 60 8.00 -5.53 -3.65
C MET A 60 9.14 -6.44 -3.18
N PHE A 61 10.16 -6.63 -4.03
CA PHE A 61 11.25 -7.57 -3.80
C PHE A 61 12.52 -6.89 -3.28
N PHE A 62 12.65 -5.58 -3.50
CA PHE A 62 13.82 -4.79 -3.11
C PHE A 62 13.40 -3.70 -2.10
N PRO A 63 13.54 -3.94 -0.78
CA PRO A 63 13.16 -3.01 0.27
C PRO A 63 13.75 -1.60 0.10
N ASP A 64 14.99 -1.49 -0.38
CA ASP A 64 15.66 -0.20 -0.60
C ASP A 64 14.97 0.66 -1.67
N LYS A 65 14.38 0.00 -2.69
CA LYS A 65 13.58 0.69 -3.71
C LYS A 65 12.25 1.15 -3.15
N ALA A 66 11.60 0.33 -2.34
CA ALA A 66 10.39 0.73 -1.61
C ALA A 66 10.67 1.90 -0.67
N ALA A 67 11.80 1.88 0.05
CA ALA A 67 12.23 2.94 0.94
C ALA A 67 12.51 4.24 0.19
N SER A 68 13.22 4.17 -0.93
CA SER A 68 13.49 5.34 -1.79
C SER A 68 12.19 6.02 -2.25
N LEU A 69 11.20 5.24 -2.68
CA LEU A 69 9.90 5.76 -3.07
C LEU A 69 9.10 6.31 -1.87
N ALA A 70 9.18 5.64 -0.73
CA ALA A 70 8.54 6.09 0.51
C ALA A 70 9.09 7.45 0.98
N PHE A 71 10.40 7.67 0.88
CA PHE A 71 11.02 8.96 1.18
C PHE A 71 10.50 10.09 0.30
N GLU A 72 10.36 9.83 -1.01
CA GLU A 72 9.82 10.83 -1.93
C GLU A 72 8.35 11.18 -1.62
N ILE A 73 7.52 10.18 -1.29
CA ILE A 73 6.14 10.42 -0.85
C ILE A 73 6.12 11.28 0.42
N LEU A 74 6.91 10.92 1.43
CA LEU A 74 6.98 11.65 2.69
C LEU A 74 7.46 13.08 2.52
N LYS A 75 8.46 13.31 1.66
CA LYS A 75 8.94 14.65 1.35
C LYS A 75 7.81 15.54 0.81
N VAL A 76 7.03 15.04 -0.14
CA VAL A 76 5.88 15.77 -0.69
C VAL A 76 4.84 16.06 0.39
N LEU A 77 4.52 15.08 1.24
CA LEU A 77 3.55 15.27 2.33
C LEU A 77 4.04 16.33 3.33
N VAL A 78 5.31 16.27 3.74
CA VAL A 78 5.91 17.27 4.63
C VAL A 78 5.82 18.67 4.02
N GLU A 79 6.13 18.83 2.74
CA GLU A 79 6.02 20.12 2.04
C GLU A 79 4.57 20.64 2.03
N GLU A 80 3.58 19.80 1.75
CA GLU A 80 2.16 20.22 1.77
C GLU A 80 1.68 20.56 3.19
N LEU A 81 2.01 19.73 4.19
CA LEU A 81 1.55 19.92 5.57
C LEU A 81 2.21 21.13 6.24
N LYS A 82 3.39 21.54 5.79
CA LYS A 82 4.04 22.80 6.21
C LYS A 82 3.29 24.02 5.70
N ILE A 83 2.63 23.94 4.54
CA ILE A 83 1.77 25.01 4.00
C ILE A 83 0.43 25.02 4.74
N LYS A 84 -0.21 23.85 4.85
CA LYS A 84 -1.49 23.68 5.52
C LYS A 84 -1.59 22.27 6.11
N ARG A 85 -1.65 22.18 7.43
CA ARG A 85 -1.97 20.91 8.10
C ARG A 85 -3.37 20.45 7.69
N CYS A 86 -3.47 19.20 7.26
CA CYS A 86 -4.74 18.58 6.90
C CYS A 86 -4.69 17.07 7.13
N PRO A 87 -5.85 16.43 7.34
CA PRO A 87 -5.98 14.98 7.44
C PRO A 87 -5.33 14.23 6.27
N ILE A 88 -4.67 13.12 6.59
CA ILE A 88 -4.07 12.18 5.64
C ILE A 88 -4.71 10.81 5.80
N VAL A 89 -5.19 10.25 4.69
CA VAL A 89 -5.66 8.86 4.64
C VAL A 89 -4.75 8.05 3.73
N PHE A 90 -4.24 6.93 4.22
CA PHE A 90 -3.49 5.99 3.38
C PHE A 90 -4.44 4.96 2.80
N ALA A 91 -4.66 5.00 1.49
CA ALA A 91 -5.46 4.03 0.76
C ALA A 91 -4.54 3.09 -0.02
N SER A 92 -4.67 1.80 0.20
CA SER A 92 -3.79 0.79 -0.38
C SER A 92 -4.58 -0.29 -1.09
N PHE A 93 -4.04 -0.73 -2.23
CA PHE A 93 -4.71 -1.68 -3.12
C PHE A 93 -3.83 -2.91 -3.34
N SER A 94 -4.37 -4.11 -3.09
CA SER A 94 -3.67 -5.38 -3.32
C SER A 94 -2.25 -5.40 -2.71
N GLY A 95 -1.19 -5.51 -3.51
CA GLY A 95 0.20 -5.47 -3.02
C GLY A 95 0.81 -4.08 -2.83
N GLY A 96 0.03 -3.00 -2.99
CA GLY A 96 0.43 -1.63 -2.67
C GLY A 96 1.05 -1.45 -1.28
N PRO A 97 0.56 -2.11 -0.21
CA PRO A 97 1.17 -2.00 1.10
C PRO A 97 2.62 -2.47 1.11
N LYS A 98 2.89 -3.63 0.52
CA LYS A 98 4.23 -4.21 0.44
C LYS A 98 5.14 -3.47 -0.51
N ALA A 99 4.59 -2.88 -1.57
CA ALA A 99 5.39 -2.20 -2.57
C ALA A 99 5.86 -0.80 -2.15
N CYS A 100 5.22 -0.14 -1.16
CA CYS A 100 5.70 1.15 -0.64
C CYS A 100 5.17 1.51 0.74
N MET A 101 3.88 1.32 1.03
CA MET A 101 3.24 1.87 2.23
C MET A 101 3.90 1.42 3.53
N TYR A 102 4.32 0.15 3.62
CA TYR A 102 4.98 -0.34 4.85
C TYR A 102 6.29 0.40 5.13
N LYS A 103 7.06 0.77 4.09
CA LYS A 103 8.26 1.60 4.28
C LYS A 103 7.90 3.03 4.70
N VAL A 104 6.80 3.59 4.20
CA VAL A 104 6.28 4.88 4.69
C VAL A 104 5.99 4.79 6.19
N LEU A 105 5.27 3.74 6.63
CA LEU A 105 4.96 3.53 8.05
C LEU A 105 6.22 3.37 8.90
N GLN A 106 7.20 2.57 8.46
CA GLN A 106 8.46 2.40 9.18
C GLN A 106 9.21 3.72 9.38
N ILE A 107 9.31 4.53 8.32
CA ILE A 107 10.01 5.81 8.38
C ILE A 107 9.29 6.78 9.34
N ILE A 108 7.95 6.82 9.32
CA ILE A 108 7.14 7.65 10.22
C ILE A 108 7.31 7.23 11.69
N GLU A 109 7.39 5.93 11.96
CA GLU A 109 7.63 5.37 13.31
C GLU A 109 9.09 5.51 13.79
N GLY A 110 10.01 5.91 12.90
CA GLY A 110 11.45 5.99 13.21
C GLY A 110 12.17 4.64 13.18
N TYR A 111 11.59 3.61 12.55
CA TYR A 111 12.24 2.32 12.34
C TYR A 111 13.26 2.39 11.16
N HIS A 112 14.50 1.98 11.44
CA HIS A 112 15.53 1.60 10.45
C HIS A 112 15.94 2.61 9.36
N GLU A 113 16.32 3.86 9.69
CA GLU A 113 17.31 4.62 8.90
C GLU A 113 17.94 5.75 9.75
N PRO A 114 19.28 5.97 9.71
CA PRO A 114 19.91 7.13 10.31
C PRO A 114 19.68 8.39 9.46
N ARG A 115 18.87 9.31 9.99
CA ARG A 115 19.01 10.78 9.88
C ARG A 115 19.37 11.33 8.49
N ARG A 116 18.37 11.48 7.60
CA ARG A 116 18.45 12.43 6.46
C ARG A 116 17.43 13.58 6.53
N TYR A 117 16.35 13.41 7.29
CA TYR A 117 15.34 14.43 7.60
C TYR A 117 15.17 14.54 9.11
N SER A 118 14.77 15.71 9.62
CA SER A 118 14.52 15.86 11.06
C SER A 118 13.38 14.93 11.47
N LEU A 119 13.52 14.24 12.60
CA LEU A 119 12.43 13.43 13.19
C LEU A 119 11.14 14.26 13.32
N ASP A 120 11.29 15.55 13.56
CA ASP A 120 10.21 16.53 13.64
C ASP A 120 9.38 16.63 12.35
N ASP A 121 9.99 16.47 11.17
CA ASP A 121 9.28 16.58 9.89
C ASP A 121 8.31 15.40 9.69
N TYR A 122 8.73 14.17 10.02
CA TYR A 122 7.86 13.00 9.89
C TYR A 122 6.83 12.90 11.02
N GLN A 123 7.11 13.50 12.18
CA GLN A 123 6.11 13.66 13.23
C GLN A 123 4.90 14.46 12.74
N VAL A 124 5.10 15.49 11.92
CA VAL A 124 3.97 16.26 11.32
C VAL A 124 3.10 15.36 10.45
N VAL A 125 3.70 14.46 9.66
CA VAL A 125 2.93 13.48 8.87
C VAL A 125 2.19 12.51 9.78
N ARG A 126 2.88 11.97 10.80
CA ARG A 126 2.31 11.06 11.80
C ARG A 126 1.04 11.63 12.43
N ASP A 127 1.11 12.87 12.91
CA ASP A 127 0.04 13.55 13.63
C ASP A 127 -1.15 13.89 12.72
N CYS A 128 -0.96 13.88 11.39
CA CYS A 128 -2.00 14.15 10.42
C CYS A 128 -2.70 12.88 9.90
N ILE A 129 -2.24 11.66 10.24
CA ILE A 129 -2.87 10.42 9.78
C ILE A 129 -4.25 10.26 10.43
N ALA A 130 -5.28 10.26 9.60
CA ALA A 130 -6.68 10.21 9.98
C ALA A 130 -7.36 8.87 9.68
N GLY A 131 -6.72 7.98 8.89
CA GLY A 131 -7.29 6.67 8.62
C GLY A 131 -6.49 5.83 7.63
N TYR A 132 -6.83 4.55 7.59
CA TYR A 132 -6.32 3.59 6.63
C TYR A 132 -7.46 2.97 5.83
N ILE A 133 -7.27 2.85 4.52
CA ILE A 133 -8.18 2.11 3.64
C ILE A 133 -7.37 1.00 2.99
N TYR A 134 -7.83 -0.24 3.15
CA TYR A 134 -7.29 -1.41 2.47
C TYR A 134 -8.35 -1.96 1.54
N ASP A 135 -8.08 -1.98 0.24
CA ASP A 135 -8.93 -2.67 -0.74
C ASP A 135 -8.21 -3.89 -1.28
N SER A 136 -8.80 -5.06 -1.06
CA SER A 136 -8.26 -6.36 -1.45
C SER A 136 -6.83 -6.57 -0.92
N SER A 137 -6.58 -6.11 0.32
CA SER A 137 -5.25 -6.04 0.94
C SER A 137 -5.36 -6.07 2.47
N PRO A 138 -4.27 -6.34 3.22
CA PRO A 138 -2.94 -6.72 2.77
C PRO A 138 -2.86 -8.14 2.21
N VAL A 139 -2.05 -8.32 1.18
CA VAL A 139 -1.72 -9.65 0.62
C VAL A 139 -0.61 -10.30 1.43
N ASP A 140 -0.72 -11.62 1.66
CA ASP A 140 0.36 -12.40 2.28
C ASP A 140 1.38 -12.85 1.23
N PHE A 141 2.61 -12.35 1.34
CA PHE A 141 3.69 -12.65 0.40
C PHE A 141 4.46 -13.87 0.87
N THR A 142 3.93 -15.06 0.61
CA THR A 142 4.65 -16.33 0.79
C THR A 142 5.50 -16.65 -0.44
N SER A 143 6.45 -17.58 -0.31
CA SER A 143 7.16 -18.16 -1.46
C SER A 143 6.20 -18.75 -2.50
N ASP A 144 5.04 -19.28 -2.05
CA ASP A 144 3.98 -19.79 -2.90
C ASP A 144 3.22 -18.68 -3.65
N LEU A 145 3.04 -17.49 -3.07
CA LEU A 145 2.45 -16.34 -3.80
C LEU A 145 3.36 -15.89 -4.95
N GLY A 146 4.69 -15.95 -4.77
CA GLY A 146 5.66 -15.75 -5.86
C GLY A 146 5.44 -16.76 -6.98
N THR A 147 5.32 -18.05 -6.64
CA THR A 147 5.03 -19.13 -7.60
C THR A 147 3.67 -18.96 -8.28
N ARG A 148 2.60 -18.65 -7.54
CA ARG A 148 1.26 -18.39 -8.09
C ARG A 148 1.21 -17.16 -8.98
N PHE A 149 1.93 -16.10 -8.63
CA PHE A 149 2.04 -14.90 -9.47
C PHE A 149 2.83 -15.18 -10.75
N LEU A 150 3.91 -15.98 -10.66
CA LEU A 150 4.67 -16.47 -11.82
C LEU A 150 3.82 -17.36 -12.73
N LEU A 151 2.94 -18.17 -12.14
CA LEU A 151 2.03 -19.05 -12.86
C LEU A 151 0.71 -18.37 -13.26
N HIS A 152 0.50 -17.10 -12.87
CA HIS A 152 -0.75 -16.41 -13.17
C HIS A 152 -0.87 -16.17 -14.68
N PRO A 153 -2.01 -16.52 -15.33
CA PRO A 153 -2.16 -16.43 -16.79
C PRO A 153 -1.87 -15.05 -17.38
N THR A 154 -2.09 -13.98 -16.61
CA THR A 154 -1.80 -12.59 -16.99
C THR A 154 -0.31 -12.27 -17.05
N VAL A 155 0.52 -12.95 -16.24
CA VAL A 155 1.99 -12.81 -16.23
C VAL A 155 2.62 -13.73 -17.27
N LEU A 156 2.10 -14.95 -17.42
CA LEU A 156 2.53 -15.90 -18.45
C LEU A 156 2.21 -15.43 -19.89
N LYS A 157 1.17 -14.60 -20.07
CA LYS A 157 0.84 -13.98 -21.37
C LYS A 157 1.71 -12.77 -21.73
N ALA A 158 2.57 -12.29 -20.83
CA ALA A 158 3.58 -11.32 -21.20
C ALA A 158 4.66 -12.04 -22.03
N SER A 159 4.78 -11.69 -23.30
CA SER A 159 5.66 -12.32 -24.29
C SER A 159 7.15 -12.28 -23.93
N GLN A 160 7.54 -11.61 -22.85
CA GLN A 160 8.85 -11.72 -22.20
C GLN A 160 8.68 -11.60 -20.67
N PRO A 161 8.86 -12.68 -19.90
CA PRO A 161 9.00 -12.56 -18.45
C PRO A 161 10.22 -11.65 -18.16
N PRO A 162 10.14 -10.71 -17.21
CA PRO A 162 11.28 -9.86 -16.86
C PRO A 162 12.51 -10.73 -16.56
N ARG A 163 13.70 -10.39 -17.08
CA ARG A 163 14.95 -11.18 -16.90
C ARG A 163 15.32 -11.53 -15.43
N ILE A 164 14.69 -10.87 -14.46
CA ILE A 164 14.85 -11.12 -13.02
C ILE A 164 13.97 -12.28 -12.55
N VAL A 165 12.83 -12.53 -13.20
CA VAL A 165 11.98 -13.71 -12.98
C VAL A 165 12.73 -14.99 -13.35
N SER A 166 13.49 -14.99 -14.45
CA SER A 166 14.39 -16.11 -14.76
C SER A 166 15.53 -16.23 -13.75
N TRP A 167 16.02 -15.11 -13.18
CA TRP A 167 17.04 -15.16 -12.14
C TRP A 167 16.50 -15.79 -10.86
N ALA A 168 15.31 -15.42 -10.40
CA ALA A 168 14.67 -16.04 -9.24
C ALA A 168 14.43 -17.55 -9.47
N ALA A 169 13.93 -17.93 -10.65
CA ALA A 169 13.76 -19.34 -11.01
C ALA A 169 15.10 -20.11 -11.05
N HIS A 170 16.17 -19.49 -11.56
CA HIS A 170 17.51 -20.10 -11.57
C HIS A 170 18.17 -20.17 -10.19
N SER A 171 17.93 -19.19 -9.30
CA SER A 171 18.44 -19.20 -7.92
C SER A 171 17.77 -20.28 -7.07
N ILE A 172 16.47 -20.52 -7.30
CA ILE A 172 15.73 -21.63 -6.67
C ILE A 172 16.23 -22.98 -7.19
N ALA A 173 16.51 -23.08 -8.49
CA ALA A 173 17.03 -24.31 -9.09
C ALA A 173 18.51 -24.62 -8.74
N SER A 174 19.26 -23.70 -8.13
CA SER A 174 20.73 -23.83 -7.94
C SER A 174 21.21 -23.97 -6.48
N GLY A 175 20.30 -24.19 -5.50
CA GLY A 175 20.69 -24.52 -4.13
C GLY A 175 21.07 -23.32 -3.24
N LEU A 176 20.68 -22.10 -3.63
CA LEU A 176 20.74 -20.89 -2.77
C LEU A 176 19.49 -20.75 -1.86
N ASP A 177 18.60 -21.74 -1.86
CA ASP A 177 17.24 -21.69 -1.31
C ASP A 177 17.15 -21.19 0.12
N THR A 178 17.96 -21.71 1.05
CA THR A 178 17.76 -21.44 2.49
C THR A 178 17.98 -19.97 2.85
N LEU A 179 18.97 -19.31 2.25
CA LEU A 179 19.27 -17.90 2.54
C LEU A 179 18.24 -16.95 1.91
N PHE A 180 17.79 -17.25 0.69
CA PHE A 180 16.75 -16.46 0.04
C PHE A 180 15.40 -16.65 0.75
N LEU A 181 15.03 -17.89 1.08
CA LEU A 181 13.81 -18.19 1.85
C LEU A 181 13.83 -17.50 3.21
N ASN A 182 14.94 -17.58 3.96
CA ASN A 182 15.06 -16.90 5.25
C ASN A 182 14.92 -15.37 5.12
N ARG A 183 15.47 -14.77 4.06
CA ARG A 183 15.32 -13.34 3.77
C ARG A 183 13.88 -12.98 3.37
N PHE A 184 13.20 -13.84 2.62
CA PHE A 184 11.79 -13.64 2.26
C PHE A 184 10.90 -13.70 3.50
N GLU A 185 11.07 -14.71 4.35
CA GLU A 185 10.33 -14.84 5.60
C GLU A 185 10.65 -13.67 6.56
N SER A 186 11.91 -13.22 6.65
CA SER A 186 12.24 -12.04 7.45
C SER A 186 11.55 -10.77 6.93
N HIS A 187 11.56 -10.53 5.61
CA HIS A 187 10.87 -9.39 5.00
C HIS A 187 9.34 -9.48 5.11
N ARG A 188 8.79 -10.70 5.15
CA ARG A 188 7.36 -10.95 5.36
C ARG A 188 6.98 -10.67 6.81
N ALA A 189 7.76 -11.17 7.77
CA ALA A 189 7.57 -10.91 9.19
C ALA A 189 7.70 -9.40 9.51
N GLU A 190 8.73 -8.74 8.98
CA GLU A 190 8.94 -7.29 9.10
C GLU A 190 7.75 -6.50 8.54
N TYR A 191 7.24 -6.90 7.38
CA TYR A 191 6.08 -6.29 6.75
C TYR A 191 4.83 -6.39 7.64
N TRP A 192 4.49 -7.59 8.11
CA TRP A 192 3.34 -7.80 8.99
C TRP A 192 3.48 -7.06 10.32
N GLN A 193 4.66 -7.14 10.95
CA GLN A 193 4.97 -6.39 12.17
C GLN A 193 4.74 -4.88 11.98
N THR A 194 5.17 -4.34 10.84
CA THR A 194 4.97 -2.93 10.52
C THR A 194 3.48 -2.57 10.40
N LEU A 195 2.69 -3.41 9.70
CA LEU A 195 1.25 -3.16 9.57
C LEU A 195 0.56 -3.20 10.94
N TYR A 196 0.92 -4.14 11.80
CA TYR A 196 0.37 -4.19 13.17
C TYR A 196 0.88 -3.05 14.06
N ALA A 197 2.11 -2.56 13.86
CA ALA A 197 2.64 -1.43 14.62
C ALA A 197 1.91 -0.11 14.30
N SER A 198 1.26 -0.01 13.12
CA SER A 198 0.50 1.19 12.71
C SER A 198 -0.65 1.55 13.66
N VAL A 199 -1.10 0.61 14.50
CA VAL A 199 -2.11 0.87 15.55
C VAL A 199 -1.67 1.95 16.53
N SER A 200 -0.36 2.18 16.67
CA SER A 200 0.20 3.22 17.53
C SER A 200 -0.20 4.64 17.08
N MET A 201 -0.58 4.80 15.81
CA MET A 201 -1.06 6.06 15.22
C MET A 201 -2.53 6.36 15.54
N LYS A 202 -3.24 5.42 16.19
CA LYS A 202 -4.62 5.58 16.71
C LYS A 202 -5.69 5.95 15.66
N ALA A 203 -5.41 5.76 14.39
CA ALA A 203 -6.36 6.00 13.30
C ALA A 203 -7.24 4.74 13.03
N PRO A 204 -8.48 4.92 12.56
CA PRO A 204 -9.37 3.81 12.20
C PRO A 204 -9.02 3.15 10.85
N TYR A 205 -9.54 1.95 10.64
CA TYR A 205 -9.29 1.13 9.45
C TYR A 205 -10.60 0.81 8.71
N LEU A 206 -10.64 1.03 7.41
CA LEU A 206 -11.66 0.47 6.50
C LEU A 206 -10.98 -0.59 5.65
N ILE A 207 -11.46 -1.82 5.74
CA ILE A 207 -10.89 -2.95 5.03
C ILE A 207 -11.98 -3.55 4.15
N LEU A 208 -11.69 -3.69 2.86
CA LEU A 208 -12.61 -4.19 1.86
C LEU A 208 -12.00 -5.43 1.21
N CYS A 209 -12.80 -6.47 1.08
CA CYS A 209 -12.37 -7.75 0.50
C CYS A 209 -13.51 -8.49 -0.19
N SER A 210 -13.16 -9.49 -0.98
CA SER A 210 -14.12 -10.46 -1.52
C SER A 210 -13.75 -11.87 -1.10
N GLU A 211 -14.77 -12.73 -0.96
CA GLU A 211 -14.57 -14.16 -0.64
C GLU A 211 -13.88 -14.93 -1.77
N GLU A 212 -14.09 -14.52 -3.02
CA GLU A 212 -13.58 -15.20 -4.22
C GLU A 212 -12.25 -14.61 -4.71
N ASP A 213 -11.53 -13.90 -3.83
CA ASP A 213 -10.24 -13.30 -4.14
C ASP A 213 -9.08 -14.29 -3.91
N ASP A 214 -8.63 -14.93 -4.98
CA ASP A 214 -7.51 -15.88 -4.94
C ASP A 214 -6.13 -15.24 -4.70
N LEU A 215 -5.99 -13.93 -4.95
CA LEU A 215 -4.72 -13.20 -4.81
C LEU A 215 -4.59 -12.54 -3.44
N ALA A 216 -5.70 -12.17 -2.82
CA ALA A 216 -5.78 -11.65 -1.46
C ALA A 216 -6.83 -12.46 -0.68
N PRO A 217 -6.49 -13.69 -0.23
CA PRO A 217 -7.45 -14.59 0.38
C PRO A 217 -8.20 -13.92 1.54
N TYR A 218 -9.53 -14.06 1.55
CA TYR A 218 -10.37 -13.49 2.61
C TYR A 218 -9.85 -13.82 4.01
N GLN A 219 -9.41 -15.06 4.24
CA GLN A 219 -8.91 -15.47 5.56
C GLN A 219 -7.69 -14.65 6.01
N THR A 220 -6.79 -14.29 5.09
CA THR A 220 -5.64 -13.43 5.40
C THR A 220 -6.09 -12.03 5.83
N ILE A 221 -7.02 -11.45 5.09
CA ILE A 221 -7.56 -10.12 5.37
C ILE A 221 -8.38 -10.13 6.67
N PHE A 222 -9.19 -11.15 6.89
CA PHE A 222 -9.97 -11.35 8.11
C PHE A 222 -9.05 -11.49 9.34
N ASN A 223 -8.00 -12.31 9.25
CA ASN A 223 -7.03 -12.45 10.34
C ASN A 223 -6.32 -11.12 10.64
N PHE A 224 -5.99 -10.34 9.61
CA PHE A 224 -5.43 -9.01 9.78
C PHE A 224 -6.41 -8.07 10.50
N ALA A 225 -7.67 -8.01 10.06
CA ALA A 225 -8.71 -7.20 10.68
C ALA A 225 -8.91 -7.58 12.15
N GLN A 226 -9.10 -8.86 12.45
CA GLN A 226 -9.26 -9.38 13.81
C GLN A 226 -8.06 -9.00 14.68
N ARG A 227 -6.84 -9.13 14.16
CA ARG A 227 -5.64 -8.78 14.92
C ARG A 227 -5.56 -7.29 15.23
N LEU A 228 -6.03 -6.41 14.34
CA LEU A 228 -6.11 -4.97 14.61
C LEU A 228 -7.16 -4.65 15.70
N GLU A 229 -8.31 -5.32 15.67
CA GLU A 229 -9.34 -5.22 16.71
C GLU A 229 -8.84 -5.70 18.07
N ASP A 230 -8.13 -6.83 18.11
CA ASP A 230 -7.49 -7.37 19.33
C ASP A 230 -6.44 -6.40 19.91
N LEU A 231 -5.81 -5.59 19.05
CA LEU A 231 -4.91 -4.49 19.42
C LEU A 231 -5.66 -3.19 19.78
N GLY A 232 -6.98 -3.26 19.91
CA GLY A 232 -7.87 -2.21 20.39
C GLY A 232 -8.16 -1.11 19.37
N ARG A 233 -8.08 -1.39 18.07
CA ARG A 233 -8.41 -0.42 17.01
C ARG A 233 -9.84 -0.58 16.51
N ASP A 234 -10.38 0.52 15.99
CA ASP A 234 -11.64 0.54 15.25
C ASP A 234 -11.41 0.07 13.81
N VAL A 235 -12.08 -1.01 13.44
CA VAL A 235 -11.93 -1.68 12.14
C VAL A 235 -13.31 -1.93 11.55
N LYS A 236 -13.55 -1.35 10.36
CA LYS A 236 -14.72 -1.65 9.54
C LYS A 236 -14.31 -2.59 8.42
N LEU A 237 -14.62 -3.88 8.57
CA LEU A 237 -14.44 -4.89 7.53
C LEU A 237 -15.71 -5.02 6.69
N ILE A 238 -15.63 -4.75 5.38
CA ILE A 238 -16.72 -4.97 4.43
C ILE A 238 -16.31 -6.10 3.48
N LYS A 239 -17.15 -7.13 3.44
CA LYS A 239 -16.95 -8.34 2.63
C LYS A 239 -17.99 -8.39 1.52
N TRP A 240 -17.54 -8.63 0.29
CA TRP A 240 -18.41 -8.78 -0.88
C TRP A 240 -18.48 -10.23 -1.35
N ASN A 241 -19.69 -10.69 -1.67
CA ASN A 241 -19.93 -12.02 -2.24
C ASN A 241 -19.81 -11.92 -3.77
N GLY A 242 -18.91 -12.69 -4.40
CA GLY A 242 -18.85 -12.86 -5.85
C GLY A 242 -18.10 -11.78 -6.67
N SER A 243 -17.06 -11.13 -6.12
CA SER A 243 -16.24 -10.19 -6.88
C SER A 243 -14.83 -10.76 -7.15
N PRO A 244 -14.37 -10.85 -8.41
CA PRO A 244 -12.98 -11.18 -8.73
C PRO A 244 -11.98 -10.15 -8.15
N HIS A 245 -10.73 -10.58 -7.89
CA HIS A 245 -9.66 -9.73 -7.36
C HIS A 245 -9.60 -8.36 -8.06
N GLY A 246 -9.67 -7.28 -7.28
CA GLY A 246 -9.48 -5.91 -7.77
C GLY A 246 -10.65 -5.31 -8.55
N ILE A 247 -11.82 -5.97 -8.62
CA ILE A 247 -13.05 -5.31 -9.07
C ILE A 247 -13.69 -4.58 -7.87
N PHE A 248 -13.22 -3.35 -7.67
CA PHE A 248 -13.97 -2.19 -7.14
C PHE A 248 -14.86 -2.41 -5.91
N CYS A 249 -14.32 -2.98 -4.83
CA CYS A 249 -15.02 -3.08 -3.55
C CYS A 249 -15.37 -1.69 -2.97
N ILE A 250 -14.50 -0.69 -3.16
CA ILE A 250 -14.70 0.69 -2.68
C ILE A 250 -15.96 1.36 -3.28
N PHE A 251 -16.27 1.16 -4.56
CA PHE A 251 -17.32 1.94 -5.25
C PHE A 251 -18.74 1.55 -4.84
N GLN A 252 -18.89 0.39 -4.20
CA GLN A 252 -20.16 -0.06 -3.66
C GLN A 252 -20.35 0.38 -2.20
N SER A 253 -19.33 1.00 -1.58
CA SER A 253 -19.38 1.52 -0.20
C SER A 253 -19.40 3.05 -0.18
N ASN A 254 -20.34 3.65 0.57
CA ASN A 254 -20.23 5.05 0.97
C ASN A 254 -19.07 5.14 2.00
N ILE A 255 -17.96 5.78 1.65
CA ILE A 255 -16.76 5.82 2.49
C ILE A 255 -16.98 6.79 3.66
N GLU A 256 -17.52 6.26 4.75
CA GLU A 256 -17.78 7.00 5.99
C GLU A 256 -16.50 7.60 6.62
N LEU A 257 -15.34 6.94 6.45
CA LEU A 257 -14.05 7.41 6.95
C LEU A 257 -13.66 8.79 6.40
N LEU A 258 -14.06 9.09 5.16
CA LEU A 258 -13.74 10.36 4.50
C LEU A 258 -14.81 11.43 4.77
N SER A 259 -15.98 11.05 5.30
CA SER A 259 -17.08 11.96 5.61
C SER A 259 -17.12 12.40 7.09
N GLN A 260 -16.46 11.67 7.99
CA GLN A 260 -16.51 11.93 9.44
C GLN A 260 -15.35 12.79 9.98
N SER A 261 -14.35 13.15 9.17
CA SER A 261 -13.19 13.96 9.58
C SER A 261 -13.43 15.49 9.57
N CYS A 262 -14.68 15.93 9.61
CA CYS A 262 -15.10 17.34 9.62
C CYS A 262 -15.49 17.83 11.02
#